data_AF-A0A918R0D8-F1
#
_entry.id   AF-A0A918R0D8-F1
#
_cell.length_a   1.000
_cell.length_b   1.000
_cell.length_c   1.000
_cell.angle_alpha   90.00
_cell.angle_beta   90.00
_cell.angle_gamma   90.00
#
_symmetry.space_group_name_H-M   'P 1'
#
loop_
_entity.id
_entity.type
_entity.pdbx_description
1 polymer ?
#
loop_
_entity_poly.entity_id
_entity_poly.type
_entity_poly.pdbx_seq_one_letter_code
_entity_poly.pdbx_strand_id
1 'polypeptide(L)'
;MAELRDSNRLHEVHDRIEDQVEELLGCVAPHDPFGGRSRSRAVADTVGPHPDAYGRWAWYPWSGRLVHVLPEAEFRLVRTDRNRDKITREQQRGLLGRRIGVIGLSVGSSAALTCAMEGVGGAFRLADSDRLGLSNLNRLRAGVHEIGREKSVLCARRMYELDPYLDIEVHRGGIDEENIEDFFGGEGGGHRLDLLIEEADAPWVKVASREHARSLRIPVLMDTNDRGVLDVERFDLEPDRPLFHGRVGATTAADVRDLGRDEALGFLLDVVDEQRLSPAMRDALTRVGHTLSSWPQLASGVMLGAALVTDTARRILLGEPLPSGRHSIDLETLVPAPAAVPVRHGAGR
;
A
#
# COMPACT_ATOMS: atom_id res chain seq x y z
N MET A 1 18.24 -20.10 15.81
CA MET A 1 18.48 -20.80 14.52
C MET A 1 18.51 -22.31 14.71
N ALA A 2 19.31 -22.85 15.65
CA ALA A 2 19.33 -24.28 15.98
C ALA A 2 17.92 -24.85 16.26
N GLU A 3 17.15 -24.21 17.14
CA GLU A 3 15.77 -24.60 17.45
C GLU A 3 14.82 -24.60 16.23
N LEU A 4 15.04 -23.71 15.25
CA LEU A 4 14.25 -23.68 14.02
C LEU A 4 14.65 -24.81 13.06
N ARG A 5 15.96 -25.10 12.95
CA ARG A 5 16.49 -26.22 12.15
C ARG A 5 16.05 -27.57 12.69
N ASP A 6 15.90 -27.67 14.01
CA ASP A 6 15.42 -28.87 14.69
C ASP A 6 13.88 -28.98 14.67
N SER A 7 13.18 -27.95 14.19
CA SER A 7 11.74 -27.96 14.00
C SER A 7 11.35 -28.42 12.60
N ASN A 8 10.27 -29.20 12.47
CA ASN A 8 9.66 -29.54 11.17
C ASN A 8 9.01 -28.33 10.45
N ARG A 9 9.24 -27.10 10.93
CA ARG A 9 8.65 -25.88 10.37
C ARG A 9 9.55 -25.22 9.34
N LEU A 10 10.86 -25.43 9.42
CA LEU A 10 11.81 -24.95 8.43
C LEU A 10 11.79 -25.86 7.20
N HIS A 11 11.38 -25.32 6.06
CA HIS A 11 11.31 -26.04 4.79
C HIS A 11 12.48 -25.68 3.87
N GLU A 12 12.94 -24.43 3.90
CA GLU A 12 13.94 -23.93 2.96
C GLU A 12 14.81 -22.84 3.61
N VAL A 13 16.12 -22.89 3.33
CA VAL A 13 17.09 -21.87 3.75
C VAL A 13 17.65 -21.18 2.51
N HIS A 14 17.53 -19.86 2.45
CA HIS A 14 18.06 -19.02 1.39
C HIS A 14 19.23 -18.20 1.94
N ASP A 15 20.44 -18.69 1.74
CA ASP A 15 21.66 -17.96 2.09
C ASP A 15 22.36 -17.46 0.82
N ARG A 16 22.17 -16.18 0.53
CA ARG A 16 22.79 -15.45 -0.58
C ARG A 16 23.49 -14.19 -0.07
N ILE A 17 24.04 -14.22 1.15
CA ILE A 17 24.65 -13.04 1.76
C ILE A 17 25.84 -12.52 0.96
N GLU A 18 26.65 -13.42 0.39
CA GLU A 18 27.80 -13.05 -0.43
C GLU A 18 27.41 -12.28 -1.70
N ASP A 19 26.30 -12.64 -2.35
CA ASP A 19 25.80 -11.92 -3.52
C ASP A 19 25.32 -10.52 -3.13
N GLN A 20 24.64 -10.39 -1.99
CA GLN A 20 24.17 -9.10 -1.50
C GLN A 20 25.35 -8.18 -1.12
N VAL A 21 26.42 -8.74 -0.54
CA VAL A 21 27.65 -8.01 -0.22
C VAL A 21 28.36 -7.54 -1.50
N GLU A 22 28.38 -8.34 -2.55
CA GLU A 22 28.88 -7.90 -3.84
C GLU A 22 28.09 -6.70 -4.39
N GLU A 23 26.76 -6.73 -4.31
CA GLU A 23 25.93 -5.58 -4.68
C GLU A 23 26.22 -4.36 -3.80
N LEU A 24 26.39 -4.55 -2.48
CA LEU A 24 26.77 -3.48 -1.55
C LEU A 24 28.09 -2.81 -1.94
N LEU A 25 29.12 -3.62 -2.21
CA LEU A 25 30.42 -3.13 -2.67
C LEU A 25 30.29 -2.33 -3.97
N GLY A 26 29.45 -2.81 -4.89
CA GLY A 26 29.11 -2.10 -6.13
C GLY A 26 28.41 -0.77 -5.90
N CYS A 27 27.53 -0.67 -4.89
CA CYS A 27 26.87 0.57 -4.51
C CYS A 27 27.85 1.58 -3.88
N VAL A 28 28.80 1.11 -3.06
CA VAL A 28 29.77 1.94 -2.34
C VAL A 28 30.88 2.44 -3.26
N ALA A 29 31.39 1.59 -4.16
CA ALA A 29 32.50 1.92 -5.06
C ALA A 29 32.24 1.45 -6.50
N PRO A 30 31.34 2.09 -7.27
CA PRO A 30 30.91 1.58 -8.59
C PRO A 30 32.04 1.38 -9.62
N HIS A 31 33.11 2.18 -9.53
CA HIS A 31 34.24 2.11 -10.47
C HIS A 31 35.27 1.04 -10.10
N ASP A 32 35.36 0.65 -8.83
CA ASP A 32 36.25 -0.41 -8.35
C ASP A 32 35.63 -1.08 -7.12
N PRO A 33 34.57 -1.89 -7.30
CA PRO A 33 33.82 -2.47 -6.18
C PRO A 33 34.70 -3.34 -5.27
N PHE A 34 35.76 -3.94 -5.83
CA PHE A 34 36.60 -4.88 -5.13
C PHE A 34 37.92 -4.27 -4.63
N GLY A 35 38.23 -3.01 -4.98
CA GLY A 35 39.45 -2.33 -4.56
C GLY A 35 40.72 -3.01 -5.09
N GLY A 36 40.69 -3.47 -6.36
CA GLY A 36 41.79 -4.23 -6.97
C GLY A 36 42.00 -5.66 -6.44
N ARG A 37 41.15 -6.15 -5.53
CA ARG A 37 41.14 -7.55 -5.06
C ARG A 37 40.26 -8.42 -5.95
N SER A 38 40.36 -9.74 -5.78
CA SER A 38 39.35 -10.65 -6.35
C SER A 38 38.01 -10.48 -5.63
N ARG A 39 36.90 -10.73 -6.36
CA ARG A 39 35.53 -10.76 -5.82
C ARG A 39 35.45 -11.53 -4.51
N SER A 40 35.91 -12.79 -4.52
CA SER A 40 35.86 -13.67 -3.34
C SER A 40 36.61 -13.10 -2.14
N ARG A 41 37.75 -12.43 -2.35
CA ARG A 41 38.52 -11.82 -1.26
C ARG A 41 37.82 -10.58 -0.70
N ALA A 42 37.31 -9.70 -1.56
CA ALA A 42 36.60 -8.50 -1.12
C ALA A 42 35.33 -8.82 -0.33
N VAL A 43 34.57 -9.82 -0.77
CA VAL A 43 33.39 -10.32 -0.04
C VAL A 43 33.81 -10.91 1.30
N ALA A 44 34.80 -11.82 1.32
CA ALA A 44 35.30 -12.44 2.56
C ALA A 44 35.82 -11.40 3.58
N ASP A 45 36.53 -10.36 3.11
CA ASP A 45 37.00 -9.26 3.94
C ASP A 45 35.83 -8.48 4.58
N THR A 46 34.69 -8.39 3.89
CA THR A 46 33.50 -7.63 4.35
C THR A 46 32.66 -8.44 5.34
N VAL A 47 32.35 -9.70 5.03
CA VAL A 47 31.57 -10.58 5.94
C VAL A 47 32.37 -10.99 7.18
N GLY A 48 33.70 -11.01 7.06
CA GLY A 48 34.59 -11.41 8.13
C GLY A 48 34.62 -12.92 8.39
N PRO A 49 35.22 -13.35 9.53
CA PRO A 49 35.48 -14.77 9.81
C PRO A 49 34.22 -15.57 10.19
N HIS A 50 33.09 -14.90 10.41
CA HIS A 50 31.83 -15.52 10.81
C HIS A 50 30.69 -15.05 9.88
N PRO A 51 30.61 -15.56 8.64
CA PRO A 51 29.59 -15.13 7.67
C PRO A 51 28.16 -15.26 8.20
N ASP A 52 27.85 -16.34 8.93
CA ASP A 52 26.53 -16.57 9.55
C ASP A 52 26.09 -15.49 10.55
N ALA A 53 27.05 -14.71 11.08
CA ALA A 53 26.82 -13.63 12.04
C ALA A 53 26.77 -12.23 11.37
N TYR A 54 27.14 -12.13 10.09
CA TYR A 54 27.08 -10.88 9.34
C TYR A 54 25.68 -10.67 8.76
N GLY A 55 24.98 -9.62 9.19
CA GLY A 55 23.61 -9.35 8.76
C GLY A 55 22.55 -9.92 9.69
N ARG A 56 21.43 -10.38 9.12
CA ARG A 56 20.26 -10.88 9.84
C ARG A 56 19.64 -12.08 9.13
N TRP A 57 19.04 -12.98 9.90
CA TRP A 57 18.25 -14.08 9.39
C TRP A 57 16.76 -13.76 9.56
N ALA A 58 16.07 -13.49 8.45
CA ALA A 58 14.63 -13.26 8.41
C ALA A 58 13.89 -14.61 8.34
N TRP A 59 13.03 -14.87 9.31
CA TRP A 59 12.21 -16.08 9.37
C TRP A 59 10.78 -15.79 8.92
N TYR A 60 10.34 -16.45 7.85
CA TYR A 60 8.99 -16.35 7.30
C TYR A 60 8.16 -17.60 7.66
N PRO A 61 7.47 -17.61 8.82
CA PRO A 61 6.78 -18.81 9.31
C PRO A 61 5.63 -19.27 8.41
N TRP A 62 5.12 -18.41 7.54
CA TRP A 62 4.02 -18.76 6.62
C TRP A 62 4.47 -19.52 5.38
N SER A 63 5.73 -19.38 4.98
CA SER A 63 6.33 -20.10 3.84
C SER A 63 7.35 -21.15 4.29
N GLY A 64 7.70 -21.16 5.58
CA GLY A 64 8.72 -22.06 6.11
C GLY A 64 10.13 -21.70 5.65
N ARG A 65 10.37 -20.43 5.29
CA ARG A 65 11.64 -19.96 4.71
C ARG A 65 12.46 -19.16 5.71
N LEU A 66 13.75 -19.48 5.80
CA LEU A 66 14.74 -18.69 6.52
C LEU A 66 15.68 -18.02 5.50
N VAL A 67 15.78 -16.70 5.51
CA VAL A 67 16.52 -15.93 4.50
C VAL A 67 17.60 -15.09 5.16
N HIS A 68 18.84 -15.22 4.69
CA HIS A 68 19.97 -14.41 5.14
C HIS A 68 20.01 -13.08 4.40
N VAL A 69 19.96 -11.97 5.11
CA VAL A 69 19.92 -10.61 4.53
C VAL A 69 20.97 -9.69 5.14
N LEU A 70 21.44 -8.72 4.35
CA LEU A 70 22.33 -7.64 4.83
C LEU A 70 21.79 -6.95 6.09
N PRO A 71 22.66 -6.38 6.95
CA PRO A 71 22.24 -5.46 8.01
C PRO A 71 21.32 -4.36 7.47
N GLU A 72 20.36 -3.90 8.29
CA GLU A 72 19.29 -2.97 7.88
C GLU A 72 19.75 -1.76 7.04
N ALA A 73 20.82 -1.08 7.48
CA ALA A 73 21.34 0.08 6.78
C ALA A 73 21.90 -0.26 5.39
N GLU A 74 22.61 -1.38 5.28
CA GLU A 74 23.21 -1.87 4.03
C GLU A 74 22.15 -2.45 3.09
N PHE A 75 21.18 -3.21 3.62
CA PHE A 75 20.03 -3.70 2.88
C PHE A 75 19.27 -2.55 2.22
N ARG A 76 18.96 -1.49 2.98
CA ARG A 76 18.30 -0.29 2.47
C ARG A 76 19.18 0.44 1.46
N LEU A 77 20.48 0.58 1.72
CA LEU A 77 21.42 1.22 0.80
C LEU A 77 21.39 0.57 -0.58
N VAL A 78 21.51 -0.77 -0.64
CA VAL A 78 21.50 -1.56 -1.87
C VAL A 78 20.15 -1.47 -2.56
N ARG A 79 19.07 -1.75 -1.84
CA ARG A 79 17.70 -1.81 -2.39
C ARG A 79 17.28 -0.51 -3.08
N THR A 80 17.70 0.63 -2.56
CA THR A 80 17.29 1.96 -3.06
C THR A 80 18.38 2.68 -3.87
N ASP A 81 19.49 2.01 -4.18
CA ASP A 81 20.63 2.64 -4.86
C ASP A 81 20.27 3.19 -6.24
N ARG A 82 19.52 2.41 -7.03
CA ARG A 82 19.10 2.76 -8.39
C ARG A 82 18.06 3.90 -8.44
N ASN A 83 17.49 4.27 -7.31
CA ASN A 83 16.51 5.35 -7.19
C ASN A 83 17.09 6.60 -6.50
N ARG A 84 18.37 6.58 -6.08
CA ARG A 84 18.96 7.62 -5.20
C ARG A 84 19.02 9.03 -5.81
N ASP A 85 18.97 9.17 -7.12
CA ASP A 85 18.97 10.49 -7.79
C ASP A 85 17.55 11.00 -8.06
N LYS A 86 16.53 10.15 -7.91
CA LYS A 86 15.11 10.52 -7.93
C LYS A 86 14.56 10.77 -6.52
N ILE A 87 15.09 10.05 -5.54
CA ILE A 87 14.80 10.17 -4.12
C ILE A 87 16.15 10.15 -3.42
N THR A 88 16.65 11.31 -3.01
CA THR A 88 17.99 11.46 -2.44
C THR A 88 18.17 10.57 -1.20
N ARG A 89 19.42 10.23 -0.84
CA ARG A 89 19.70 9.46 0.39
C ARG A 89 19.15 10.14 1.65
N GLU A 90 19.07 11.47 1.66
CA GLU A 90 18.42 12.21 2.72
C GLU A 90 16.89 12.02 2.71
N GLN A 91 16.27 12.19 1.55
CA GLN A 91 14.83 11.96 1.36
C GLN A 91 14.43 10.52 1.70
N GLN A 92 15.20 9.52 1.27
CA GLN A 92 14.99 8.10 1.59
C GLN A 92 14.98 7.86 3.11
N ARG A 93 15.97 8.42 3.84
CA ARG A 93 16.00 8.32 5.31
C ARG A 93 14.80 9.01 5.95
N GLY A 94 14.42 10.18 5.46
CA GLY A 94 13.24 10.91 5.94
C GLY A 94 11.93 10.14 5.70
N LEU A 95 11.78 9.53 4.53
CA LEU A 95 10.60 8.72 4.16
C LEU A 95 10.51 7.42 4.96
N LEU A 96 11.63 6.75 5.21
CA LEU A 96 11.67 5.54 6.06
C LEU A 96 11.34 5.84 7.53
N GLY A 97 11.46 7.10 7.96
CA GLY A 97 10.99 7.54 9.28
C GLY A 97 9.48 7.75 9.39
N ARG A 98 8.73 7.60 8.29
CA ARG A 98 7.28 7.86 8.25
C ARG A 98 6.45 6.62 8.55
N ARG A 99 5.28 6.85 9.16
CA ARG A 99 4.23 5.86 9.40
C ARG A 99 3.02 6.11 8.51
N ILE A 100 2.63 5.11 7.72
CA ILE A 100 1.48 5.18 6.81
C ILE A 100 0.37 4.24 7.28
N GLY A 101 -0.85 4.76 7.42
CA GLY A 101 -2.04 3.94 7.65
C GLY A 101 -2.68 3.56 6.32
N VAL A 102 -3.11 2.30 6.18
CA VAL A 102 -3.83 1.81 5.00
C VAL A 102 -5.07 1.06 5.47
N ILE A 103 -6.24 1.61 5.13
CA ILE A 103 -7.55 1.00 5.43
C ILE A 103 -8.14 0.55 4.09
N GLY A 104 -8.49 -0.72 3.97
CA GLY A 104 -8.94 -1.33 2.72
C GLY A 104 -7.76 -1.87 1.90
N LEU A 105 -7.60 -3.19 1.91
CA LEU A 105 -6.43 -3.91 1.38
C LEU A 105 -6.80 -4.81 0.20
N SER A 106 -7.91 -4.51 -0.47
CA SER A 106 -8.08 -4.88 -1.87
C SER A 106 -7.21 -3.95 -2.73
N VAL A 107 -7.71 -2.76 -3.09
CA VAL A 107 -6.98 -1.77 -3.89
C VAL A 107 -5.77 -1.23 -3.11
N GLY A 108 -5.96 -0.83 -1.86
CA GLY A 108 -4.91 -0.24 -1.03
C GLY A 108 -3.70 -1.15 -0.78
N SER A 109 -3.83 -2.48 -0.91
CA SER A 109 -2.66 -3.38 -0.82
C SER A 109 -1.63 -3.12 -1.92
N SER A 110 -2.08 -2.68 -3.11
CA SER A 110 -1.17 -2.35 -4.21
C SER A 110 -0.42 -1.05 -3.92
N ALA A 111 -1.10 -0.05 -3.33
CA ALA A 111 -0.46 1.18 -2.88
C ALA A 111 0.54 0.93 -1.75
N ALA A 112 0.17 0.14 -0.73
CA ALA A 112 1.05 -0.24 0.38
C ALA A 112 2.32 -0.96 -0.10
N LEU A 113 2.18 -1.93 -1.01
CA LEU A 113 3.32 -2.64 -1.59
C LEU A 113 4.20 -1.71 -2.44
N THR A 114 3.59 -0.83 -3.23
CA THR A 114 4.35 0.12 -4.08
C THR A 114 5.10 1.13 -3.20
N CYS A 115 4.48 1.63 -2.12
CA CYS A 115 5.14 2.46 -1.11
C CYS A 115 6.34 1.74 -0.47
N ALA A 116 6.14 0.49 -0.03
CA ALA A 116 7.21 -0.33 0.54
C ALA A 116 8.37 -0.56 -0.45
N MET A 117 8.08 -0.81 -1.74
CA MET A 117 9.08 -0.96 -2.80
C MET A 117 9.89 0.32 -3.04
N GLU A 118 9.25 1.49 -2.99
CA GLU A 118 9.90 2.79 -3.22
C GLU A 118 10.58 3.35 -1.96
N GLY A 119 10.37 2.73 -0.79
CA GLY A 119 10.88 3.21 0.49
C GLY A 119 10.10 4.40 1.05
N VAL A 120 8.83 4.54 0.65
CA VAL A 120 7.89 5.55 1.14
C VAL A 120 7.19 4.97 2.37
N GLY A 121 7.67 5.37 3.56
CA GLY A 121 7.26 4.77 4.83
C GLY A 121 8.16 3.61 5.24
N GLY A 122 8.59 3.61 6.51
CA GLY A 122 9.23 2.46 7.16
C GLY A 122 8.35 1.77 8.18
N ALA A 123 7.22 2.39 8.53
CA ALA A 123 6.21 1.83 9.40
C ALA A 123 4.82 1.89 8.76
N PHE A 124 4.00 0.87 9.01
CA PHE A 124 2.67 0.75 8.43
C PHE A 124 1.65 0.25 9.45
N ARG A 125 0.42 0.77 9.34
CA ARG A 125 -0.76 0.19 9.99
C ARG A 125 -1.73 -0.28 8.93
N LEU A 126 -2.05 -1.57 8.95
CA LEU A 126 -2.84 -2.23 7.91
C LEU A 126 -4.16 -2.71 8.49
N ALA A 127 -5.29 -2.23 7.94
CA ALA A 127 -6.62 -2.62 8.37
C ALA A 127 -7.50 -3.08 7.19
N ASP A 128 -8.11 -4.25 7.33
CA ASP A 128 -9.13 -4.76 6.41
C ASP A 128 -9.94 -5.85 7.14
N SER A 129 -11.26 -5.83 6.96
CA SER A 129 -12.20 -6.76 7.60
C SER A 129 -12.35 -8.09 6.86
N ASP A 130 -11.92 -8.14 5.60
CA ASP A 130 -12.20 -9.25 4.70
C ASP A 130 -11.10 -10.29 4.65
N ARG A 131 -11.51 -11.46 4.17
CA ARG A 131 -10.62 -12.52 3.72
C ARG A 131 -10.55 -12.52 2.19
N LEU A 132 -9.45 -13.03 1.65
CA LEU A 132 -9.27 -13.20 0.21
C LEU A 132 -10.32 -14.16 -0.36
N GLY A 133 -11.16 -13.65 -1.25
CA GLY A 133 -12.04 -14.45 -2.09
C GLY A 133 -11.42 -14.71 -3.47
N LEU A 134 -11.94 -15.73 -4.17
CA LEU A 134 -11.55 -16.02 -5.56
C LEU A 134 -11.82 -14.81 -6.48
N SER A 135 -12.92 -14.10 -6.26
CA SER A 135 -13.31 -12.89 -7.00
C SER A 135 -12.35 -11.71 -6.81
N ASN A 136 -11.43 -11.76 -5.85
CA ASN A 136 -10.42 -10.71 -5.66
C ASN A 136 -9.16 -10.94 -6.51
N LEU A 137 -8.91 -12.16 -7.00
CA LEU A 137 -7.70 -12.49 -7.76
C LEU A 137 -7.61 -11.78 -9.12
N ASN A 138 -8.67 -11.09 -9.56
CA ASN A 138 -8.64 -10.24 -10.75
C ASN A 138 -7.88 -8.92 -10.52
N ARG A 139 -7.55 -8.56 -9.27
CA ARG A 139 -6.94 -7.25 -8.93
C ARG A 139 -6.01 -7.27 -7.73
N LEU A 140 -6.19 -8.21 -6.81
CA LEU A 140 -5.34 -8.40 -5.64
C LEU A 140 -4.25 -9.42 -6.00
N ARG A 141 -2.99 -9.03 -5.88
CA ARG A 141 -1.83 -9.90 -6.13
C ARG A 141 -1.74 -10.99 -5.07
N ALA A 142 -2.31 -12.16 -5.32
CA ALA A 142 -2.28 -13.31 -4.40
C ALA A 142 -2.26 -14.65 -5.14
N GLY A 143 -1.78 -15.71 -4.47
CA GLY A 143 -1.87 -17.08 -4.96
C GLY A 143 -3.24 -17.71 -4.68
N VAL A 144 -3.69 -18.63 -5.55
CA VAL A 144 -4.94 -19.39 -5.36
C VAL A 144 -4.95 -20.17 -4.04
N HIS A 145 -3.78 -20.66 -3.60
CA HIS A 145 -3.61 -21.38 -2.34
C HIS A 145 -3.80 -20.51 -1.08
N GLU A 146 -3.96 -19.19 -1.25
CA GLU A 146 -4.13 -18.23 -0.15
C GLU A 146 -5.59 -17.81 0.07
N ILE A 147 -6.55 -18.36 -0.68
CA ILE A 147 -7.98 -18.08 -0.50
C ILE A 147 -8.40 -18.36 0.96
N GLY A 148 -9.18 -17.45 1.53
CA GLY A 148 -9.62 -17.48 2.94
C GLY A 148 -8.65 -16.83 3.94
N ARG A 149 -7.47 -16.36 3.51
CA ARG A 149 -6.56 -15.59 4.37
C ARG A 149 -7.03 -14.13 4.51
N GLU A 150 -6.88 -13.56 5.70
CA GLU A 150 -7.14 -12.13 5.96
C GLU A 150 -6.32 -11.25 5.01
N LYS A 151 -6.95 -10.29 4.34
CA LYS A 151 -6.26 -9.41 3.39
C LYS A 151 -5.15 -8.58 4.07
N SER A 152 -5.37 -8.19 5.32
CA SER A 152 -4.38 -7.49 6.16
C SER A 152 -3.12 -8.31 6.43
N VAL A 153 -3.28 -9.58 6.78
CA VAL A 153 -2.17 -10.53 6.93
C VAL A 153 -1.46 -10.79 5.61
N LEU A 154 -2.21 -10.93 4.51
CA LEU A 154 -1.63 -11.15 3.19
C LEU A 154 -0.76 -9.97 2.72
N CYS A 155 -1.24 -8.74 2.92
CA CYS A 155 -0.48 -7.54 2.62
C CYS A 155 0.80 -7.46 3.46
N ALA A 156 0.70 -7.64 4.78
CA ALA A 156 1.85 -7.63 5.68
C ALA A 156 2.92 -8.66 5.28
N ARG A 157 2.52 -9.91 4.96
CA ARG A 157 3.46 -10.96 4.53
C ARG A 157 4.26 -10.55 3.30
N ARG A 158 3.57 -10.03 2.28
CA ARG A 158 4.21 -9.58 1.03
C ARG A 158 5.14 -8.38 1.27
N MET A 159 4.76 -7.47 2.16
CA MET A 159 5.62 -6.34 2.54
C MET A 159 6.87 -6.81 3.30
N TYR A 160 6.74 -7.74 4.26
CA TYR A 160 7.89 -8.34 4.94
C TYR A 160 8.80 -9.14 4.00
N GLU A 161 8.24 -9.79 2.98
CA GLU A 161 9.02 -10.47 1.94
C GLU A 161 9.79 -9.50 1.02
N LEU A 162 9.35 -8.23 0.93
CA LEU A 162 10.04 -7.16 0.20
C LEU A 162 11.09 -6.44 1.05
N ASP A 163 10.78 -6.19 2.32
CA ASP A 163 11.65 -5.54 3.29
C ASP A 163 11.37 -6.10 4.70
N PRO A 164 12.26 -6.96 5.23
CA PRO A 164 12.06 -7.58 6.53
C PRO A 164 12.26 -6.61 7.72
N TYR A 165 12.65 -5.35 7.45
CA TYR A 165 12.89 -4.32 8.46
C TYR A 165 11.73 -3.33 8.62
N LEU A 166 10.60 -3.57 7.94
CA LEU A 166 9.41 -2.74 8.12
C LEU A 166 8.79 -2.97 9.51
N ASP A 167 8.29 -1.90 10.11
CA ASP A 167 7.46 -1.96 11.32
C ASP A 167 5.98 -2.01 10.93
N ILE A 168 5.38 -3.20 10.90
CA ILE A 168 4.00 -3.38 10.45
C ILE A 168 3.10 -3.83 11.59
N GLU A 169 2.12 -3.00 11.91
CA GLU A 169 1.01 -3.31 12.82
C GLU A 169 -0.24 -3.69 12.00
N VAL A 170 -0.87 -4.81 12.37
CA VAL A 170 -2.00 -5.39 11.63
C VAL A 170 -3.27 -5.31 12.49
N HIS A 171 -4.19 -4.43 12.11
CA HIS A 171 -5.52 -4.31 12.68
C HIS A 171 -6.44 -5.34 12.01
N ARG A 172 -6.50 -6.53 12.62
CA ARG A 172 -7.31 -7.64 12.12
C ARG A 172 -8.79 -7.36 12.40
N GLY A 173 -9.66 -7.66 11.43
CA GLY A 173 -11.09 -7.40 11.56
C GLY A 173 -11.53 -6.05 11.01
N GLY A 174 -10.59 -5.19 10.59
CA GLY A 174 -10.88 -3.87 10.04
C GLY A 174 -10.88 -2.79 11.13
N ILE A 175 -11.57 -1.68 10.84
CA ILE A 175 -11.70 -0.54 11.74
C ILE A 175 -13.13 -0.46 12.26
N ASP A 176 -13.26 -0.18 13.55
CA ASP A 176 -14.52 0.01 14.27
C ASP A 176 -14.40 1.16 15.29
N GLU A 177 -15.47 1.48 16.02
CA GLU A 177 -15.47 2.54 17.02
C GLU A 177 -14.47 2.31 18.16
N GLU A 178 -14.16 1.06 18.48
CA GLU A 178 -13.32 0.70 19.62
C GLU A 178 -11.84 0.84 19.29
N ASN A 179 -11.45 0.63 18.03
CA ASN A 179 -10.05 0.55 17.61
C ASN A 179 -9.56 1.69 16.72
N ILE A 180 -10.45 2.54 16.21
CA ILE A 180 -10.08 3.62 15.28
C ILE A 180 -9.09 4.60 15.91
N GLU A 181 -9.25 4.95 17.18
CA GLU A 181 -8.36 5.87 17.87
C GLU A 181 -6.93 5.31 17.95
N ASP A 182 -6.79 4.04 18.32
CA ASP A 182 -5.52 3.32 18.38
C ASP A 182 -4.85 3.23 17.00
N PHE A 183 -5.63 2.96 15.94
CA PHE A 183 -5.15 2.95 14.56
C PHE A 183 -4.47 4.27 14.17
N PHE A 184 -4.91 5.41 14.71
CA PHE A 184 -4.30 6.71 14.45
C PHE A 184 -3.16 7.09 15.40
N GLY A 185 -2.93 6.33 16.47
CA GLY A 185 -1.80 6.51 17.39
C GLY A 185 -2.19 6.59 18.86
N GLY A 186 -3.49 6.67 19.16
CA GLY A 186 -4.04 6.88 20.49
C GLY A 186 -3.62 8.19 21.14
N GLU A 187 -4.16 8.47 22.32
CA GLU A 187 -3.67 9.52 23.23
C GLU A 187 -2.38 9.13 23.98
N GLY A 188 -2.03 7.83 24.00
CA GLY A 188 -1.00 7.22 24.86
C GLY A 188 0.47 7.26 24.40
N GLY A 189 0.82 8.05 23.38
CA GLY A 189 2.23 8.27 22.99
C GLY A 189 2.80 7.33 21.93
N GLY A 190 1.95 6.60 21.18
CA GLY A 190 2.36 5.98 19.93
C GLY A 190 2.67 7.02 18.84
N HIS A 191 3.56 6.70 17.90
CA HIS A 191 3.81 7.60 16.76
C HIS A 191 2.55 7.66 15.90
N ARG A 192 1.99 8.87 15.74
CA ARG A 192 0.81 9.12 14.89
C ARG A 192 1.09 8.74 13.43
N LEU A 193 0.05 8.55 12.64
CA LEU A 193 0.22 8.42 11.19
C LEU A 193 0.71 9.74 10.60
N ASP A 194 1.65 9.67 9.66
CA ASP A 194 2.05 10.82 8.83
C ASP A 194 1.15 10.97 7.60
N LEU A 195 0.49 9.88 7.16
CA LEU A 195 -0.41 9.85 6.01
C LEU A 195 -1.38 8.66 6.11
N LEU A 196 -2.61 8.87 5.64
CA LEU A 196 -3.62 7.82 5.50
C LEU A 196 -3.89 7.53 4.02
N ILE A 197 -3.93 6.24 3.66
CA ILE A 197 -4.49 5.73 2.41
C ILE A 197 -5.81 5.06 2.76
N GLU A 198 -6.93 5.60 2.27
CA GLU A 198 -8.29 5.16 2.59
C GLU A 198 -8.96 4.58 1.34
N GLU A 199 -9.19 3.27 1.36
CA GLU A 199 -9.64 2.45 0.23
C GLU A 199 -10.75 1.46 0.66
N ALA A 200 -11.43 1.72 1.78
CA ALA A 200 -12.46 0.86 2.33
C ALA A 200 -13.81 1.10 1.67
N ASP A 201 -14.62 0.06 1.48
CA ASP A 201 -15.94 0.20 0.84
C ASP A 201 -17.06 0.57 1.84
N ALA A 202 -16.80 0.41 3.14
CA ALA A 202 -17.80 0.64 4.18
C ALA A 202 -18.00 2.16 4.44
N PRO A 203 -19.23 2.71 4.30
CA PRO A 203 -19.49 4.13 4.50
C PRO A 203 -19.00 4.67 5.85
N TRP A 204 -19.31 3.98 6.94
CA TRP A 204 -18.87 4.38 8.28
C TRP A 204 -17.35 4.51 8.37
N VAL A 205 -16.60 3.50 7.90
CA VAL A 205 -15.13 3.53 7.91
C VAL A 205 -14.59 4.70 7.08
N LYS A 206 -15.16 4.96 5.90
CA LYS A 206 -14.75 6.07 5.02
C LYS A 206 -14.90 7.44 5.70
N VAL A 207 -16.02 7.65 6.39
CA VAL A 207 -16.31 8.93 7.06
C VAL A 207 -15.53 9.04 8.36
N ALA A 208 -15.59 8.03 9.23
CA ALA A 208 -14.94 8.05 10.53
C ALA A 208 -13.42 8.22 10.40
N SER A 209 -12.77 7.49 9.49
CA SER A 209 -11.32 7.62 9.28
C SER A 209 -10.91 9.02 8.81
N ARG A 210 -11.74 9.69 7.98
CA ARG A 210 -11.50 11.07 7.56
C ARG A 210 -11.78 12.09 8.65
N GLU A 211 -12.80 11.89 9.48
CA GLU A 211 -13.05 12.73 10.66
C GLU A 211 -11.85 12.70 11.62
N HIS A 212 -11.33 11.50 11.89
CA HIS A 212 -10.14 11.31 12.72
C HIS A 212 -8.90 11.92 12.07
N ALA A 213 -8.63 11.61 10.80
CA ALA A 213 -7.52 12.20 10.06
C ALA A 213 -7.57 13.73 10.05
N ARG A 214 -8.75 14.33 9.85
CA ARG A 214 -8.94 15.79 9.89
C ARG A 214 -8.65 16.36 11.28
N SER A 215 -9.19 15.75 12.34
CA SER A 215 -8.96 16.19 13.71
C SER A 215 -7.48 16.15 14.11
N LEU A 216 -6.74 15.18 13.57
CA LEU A 216 -5.32 14.96 13.83
C LEU A 216 -4.40 15.63 12.82
N ARG A 217 -4.96 16.35 11.82
CA ARG A 217 -4.21 17.02 10.75
C ARG A 217 -3.33 16.05 9.94
N ILE A 218 -3.91 14.92 9.56
CA ILE A 218 -3.26 13.87 8.78
C ILE A 218 -3.78 13.94 7.35
N PRO A 219 -2.91 14.04 6.33
CA PRO A 219 -3.33 14.02 4.94
C PRO A 219 -3.90 12.64 4.56
N VAL A 220 -4.94 12.64 3.71
CA VAL A 220 -5.62 11.44 3.21
C VAL A 220 -5.50 11.35 1.70
N LEU A 221 -5.20 10.16 1.20
CA LEU A 221 -5.23 9.78 -0.21
C LEU A 221 -6.26 8.68 -0.45
N MET A 222 -6.96 8.74 -1.58
CA MET A 222 -7.87 7.68 -2.04
C MET A 222 -7.87 7.59 -3.56
N ASP A 223 -7.61 6.39 -4.10
CA ASP A 223 -7.93 5.98 -5.46
C ASP A 223 -9.40 5.53 -5.53
N THR A 224 -10.18 6.01 -6.50
CA THR A 224 -11.56 5.53 -6.67
C THR A 224 -11.70 4.43 -7.73
N ASN A 225 -10.58 4.00 -8.33
CA ASN A 225 -10.47 2.83 -9.21
C ASN A 225 -11.28 2.89 -10.54
N ASP A 226 -11.85 4.04 -10.89
CA ASP A 226 -12.46 4.33 -12.18
C ASP A 226 -11.85 5.62 -12.74
N ARG A 227 -11.46 5.61 -14.02
CA ARG A 227 -10.87 6.76 -14.73
C ARG A 227 -9.64 7.40 -14.05
N GLY A 228 -8.88 6.61 -13.30
CA GLY A 228 -7.63 7.04 -12.65
C GLY A 228 -7.84 8.24 -11.74
N VAL A 229 -8.96 8.27 -11.00
CA VAL A 229 -9.32 9.37 -10.10
C VAL A 229 -8.61 9.20 -8.75
N LEU A 230 -7.88 10.25 -8.36
CA LEU A 230 -7.19 10.36 -7.07
C LEU A 230 -7.76 11.54 -6.28
N ASP A 231 -8.21 11.27 -5.07
CA ASP A 231 -8.51 12.31 -4.07
C ASP A 231 -7.30 12.57 -3.19
N VAL A 232 -7.03 13.85 -2.97
CA VAL A 232 -6.01 14.36 -2.05
C VAL A 232 -6.69 15.30 -1.07
N GLU A 233 -6.67 14.95 0.22
CA GLU A 233 -7.21 15.76 1.31
C GLU A 233 -6.09 16.11 2.28
N ARG A 234 -5.49 17.29 2.09
CA ARG A 234 -4.42 17.83 2.92
C ARG A 234 -4.97 18.45 4.20
N PHE A 235 -5.55 17.65 5.09
CA PHE A 235 -6.04 18.17 6.38
C PHE A 235 -4.94 18.77 7.26
N ASP A 236 -3.68 18.46 6.96
CA ASP A 236 -2.50 19.10 7.54
C ASP A 236 -2.32 20.58 7.12
N LEU A 237 -2.78 20.95 5.92
CA LEU A 237 -2.75 22.31 5.40
C LEU A 237 -4.10 23.02 5.43
N GLU A 238 -5.18 22.26 5.26
CA GLU A 238 -6.57 22.72 5.15
C GLU A 238 -7.43 22.00 6.22
N PRO A 239 -7.25 22.33 7.53
CA PRO A 239 -7.89 21.59 8.63
C PRO A 239 -9.42 21.72 8.63
N ASP A 240 -9.96 22.80 8.04
CA ASP A 240 -11.41 23.05 7.94
C ASP A 240 -12.01 22.49 6.64
N ARG A 241 -11.22 21.78 5.82
CA ARG A 241 -11.71 21.23 4.55
C ARG A 241 -12.89 20.27 4.79
N PRO A 242 -13.98 20.41 4.02
CA PRO A 242 -15.08 19.44 4.03
C PRO A 242 -14.60 18.06 3.55
N LEU A 243 -15.12 17.00 4.17
CA LEU A 243 -14.80 15.62 3.78
C LEU A 243 -15.26 15.34 2.36
N PHE A 244 -14.52 14.48 1.65
CA PHE A 244 -14.77 14.14 0.25
C PHE A 244 -14.94 15.40 -0.60
N HIS A 245 -14.18 16.44 -0.29
CA HIS A 245 -14.23 17.74 -0.96
C HIS A 245 -15.64 18.38 -0.98
N GLY A 246 -16.47 18.08 0.02
CA GLY A 246 -17.81 18.65 0.20
C GLY A 246 -18.93 17.91 -0.52
N ARG A 247 -18.64 16.78 -1.20
CA ARG A 247 -19.65 16.04 -1.98
C ARG A 247 -20.77 15.44 -1.13
N VAL A 248 -20.47 15.09 0.11
CA VAL A 248 -21.42 14.50 1.06
C VAL A 248 -22.01 15.54 2.03
N GLY A 249 -21.81 16.84 1.77
CA GLY A 249 -22.30 17.91 2.64
C GLY A 249 -21.76 17.81 4.07
N ALA A 250 -22.67 17.87 5.05
CA ALA A 250 -22.36 17.80 6.49
C ALA A 250 -22.45 16.38 7.08
N THR A 251 -22.50 15.35 6.23
CA THR A 251 -22.64 13.94 6.65
C THR A 251 -21.50 13.53 7.57
N THR A 252 -21.86 12.94 8.72
CA THR A 252 -20.92 12.47 9.76
C THR A 252 -20.87 10.94 9.81
N ALA A 253 -19.89 10.39 10.55
CA ALA A 253 -19.80 8.95 10.76
C ALA A 253 -21.07 8.38 11.43
N ALA A 254 -21.71 9.16 12.31
CA ALA A 254 -22.96 8.75 12.96
C ALA A 254 -24.13 8.64 11.97
N ASP A 255 -24.19 9.55 11.00
CA ASP A 255 -25.27 9.56 9.98
C ASP A 255 -25.19 8.36 9.04
N VAL A 256 -23.98 7.86 8.77
CA VAL A 256 -23.75 6.75 7.83
C VAL A 256 -23.65 5.38 8.50
N ARG A 257 -23.81 5.31 9.82
CA ARG A 257 -23.56 4.10 10.63
C ARG A 257 -24.49 2.95 10.25
N ASP A 258 -25.78 3.24 10.19
CA ASP A 258 -26.84 2.24 10.07
C ASP A 258 -27.55 2.30 8.71
N LEU A 259 -26.87 2.84 7.68
CA LEU A 259 -27.45 2.96 6.34
C LEU A 259 -27.87 1.60 5.79
N GLY A 260 -29.08 1.56 5.23
CA GLY A 260 -29.50 0.44 4.40
C GLY A 260 -28.61 0.32 3.17
N ARG A 261 -28.65 -0.84 2.50
CA ARG A 261 -27.84 -1.12 1.30
C ARG A 261 -27.97 -0.04 0.22
N ASP A 262 -29.18 0.41 -0.06
CA ASP A 262 -29.45 1.38 -1.13
C ASP A 262 -28.98 2.79 -0.75
N GLU A 263 -29.11 3.17 0.52
CA GLU A 263 -28.62 4.45 1.04
C GLU A 263 -27.08 4.47 1.08
N ALA A 264 -26.46 3.37 1.50
CA ALA A 264 -25.02 3.18 1.46
C ALA A 264 -24.48 3.28 0.02
N LEU A 265 -25.19 2.69 -0.95
CA LEU A 265 -24.82 2.82 -2.36
C LEU A 265 -24.95 4.27 -2.84
N GLY A 266 -26.04 4.96 -2.51
CA GLY A 266 -26.23 6.39 -2.82
C GLY A 266 -25.10 7.25 -2.27
N PHE A 267 -24.74 7.06 -1.00
CA PHE A 267 -23.61 7.73 -0.37
C PHE A 267 -22.29 7.49 -1.11
N LEU A 268 -22.00 6.23 -1.48
CA LEU A 268 -20.77 5.91 -2.22
C LEU A 268 -20.76 6.55 -3.61
N LEU A 269 -21.90 6.65 -4.29
CA LEU A 269 -22.03 7.33 -5.59
C LEU A 269 -21.80 8.84 -5.48
N ASP A 270 -22.25 9.47 -4.40
CA ASP A 270 -21.93 10.88 -4.11
C ASP A 270 -20.43 11.07 -3.86
N VAL A 271 -19.81 10.17 -3.10
CA VAL A 271 -18.36 10.18 -2.84
C VAL A 271 -17.58 10.13 -4.15
N VAL A 272 -17.89 9.19 -5.05
CA VAL A 272 -17.11 8.99 -6.29
C VAL A 272 -17.51 9.92 -7.44
N ASP A 273 -18.54 10.76 -7.27
CA ASP A 273 -19.14 11.60 -8.32
C ASP A 273 -19.67 10.76 -9.49
N GLU A 274 -20.91 10.26 -9.34
CA GLU A 274 -21.61 9.42 -10.32
C GLU A 274 -21.55 9.97 -11.76
N GLN A 275 -21.60 11.30 -11.91
CA GLN A 275 -21.62 11.96 -13.21
C GLN A 275 -20.29 11.78 -13.96
N ARG A 276 -19.19 11.55 -13.24
CA ARG A 276 -17.85 11.38 -13.81
C ARG A 276 -17.46 9.95 -14.11
N LEU A 277 -18.25 8.98 -13.64
CA LEU A 277 -17.99 7.56 -13.87
C LEU A 277 -17.87 7.23 -15.36
N SER A 278 -17.14 6.18 -15.69
CA SER A 278 -17.08 5.66 -17.04
C SER A 278 -18.46 5.13 -17.49
N PRO A 279 -18.78 5.17 -18.79
CA PRO A 279 -20.01 4.57 -19.31
C PRO A 279 -20.16 3.10 -18.91
N ALA A 280 -19.06 2.35 -18.89
CA ALA A 280 -19.03 0.94 -18.50
C ALA A 280 -19.34 0.76 -17.00
N MET A 281 -18.81 1.62 -16.13
CA MET A 281 -19.11 1.59 -14.70
C MET A 281 -20.60 1.92 -14.44
N ARG A 282 -21.14 2.98 -15.06
CA ARG A 282 -22.57 3.32 -14.93
C ARG A 282 -23.49 2.19 -15.37
N ASP A 283 -23.21 1.57 -16.52
CA ASP A 283 -23.95 0.38 -16.99
C ASP A 283 -23.87 -0.76 -15.96
N ALA A 284 -22.68 -1.04 -15.44
CA ALA A 284 -22.49 -2.11 -14.47
C ALA A 284 -23.27 -1.88 -13.18
N LEU A 285 -23.31 -0.64 -12.66
CA LEU A 285 -24.04 -0.30 -11.44
C LEU A 285 -25.53 -0.65 -11.53
N THR A 286 -26.18 -0.48 -12.70
CA THR A 286 -27.58 -0.89 -12.91
C THR A 286 -27.82 -2.40 -12.83
N ARG A 287 -26.75 -3.20 -12.91
CA ARG A 287 -26.78 -4.67 -12.93
C ARG A 287 -26.30 -5.30 -11.63
N VAL A 288 -25.70 -4.52 -10.72
CA VAL A 288 -25.24 -5.00 -9.42
C VAL A 288 -26.42 -5.49 -8.59
N GLY A 289 -26.29 -6.67 -7.97
CA GLY A 289 -27.38 -7.34 -7.25
C GLY A 289 -28.36 -8.11 -8.13
N HIS A 290 -28.24 -8.01 -9.46
CA HIS A 290 -29.09 -8.72 -10.42
C HIS A 290 -28.28 -9.70 -11.27
N THR A 291 -27.45 -9.19 -12.18
CA THR A 291 -26.60 -10.00 -13.08
C THR A 291 -25.11 -9.83 -12.78
N LEU A 292 -24.74 -8.86 -11.94
CA LEU A 292 -23.39 -8.66 -11.41
C LEU A 292 -23.42 -8.73 -9.88
N SER A 293 -22.40 -9.35 -9.28
CA SER A 293 -22.30 -9.45 -7.82
C SER A 293 -21.78 -8.17 -7.17
N SER A 294 -20.95 -7.40 -7.87
CA SER A 294 -20.33 -6.15 -7.39
C SER A 294 -19.87 -5.29 -8.58
N TRP A 295 -19.44 -4.06 -8.32
CA TRP A 295 -18.92 -3.16 -9.33
C TRP A 295 -17.59 -3.66 -9.93
N PRO A 296 -17.36 -3.44 -11.23
CA PRO A 296 -16.17 -3.92 -11.92
C PRO A 296 -14.94 -3.10 -11.53
N GLN A 297 -13.81 -3.79 -11.33
CA GLN A 297 -12.51 -3.17 -11.13
C GLN A 297 -11.48 -3.91 -11.98
N LEU A 298 -10.62 -3.16 -12.68
CA LEU A 298 -9.58 -3.73 -13.54
C LEU A 298 -8.22 -3.69 -12.82
N ALA A 299 -7.43 -4.76 -12.98
CA ALA A 299 -6.06 -4.80 -12.46
C ALA A 299 -5.22 -3.60 -12.92
N SER A 300 -5.33 -3.20 -14.18
CA SER A 300 -4.60 -2.04 -14.72
C SER A 300 -4.99 -0.74 -14.01
N GLY A 301 -6.28 -0.54 -13.72
CA GLY A 301 -6.78 0.60 -12.95
C GLY A 301 -6.20 0.62 -11.53
N VAL A 302 -6.22 -0.53 -10.85
CA VAL A 302 -5.64 -0.69 -9.50
C VAL A 302 -4.14 -0.41 -9.48
N MET A 303 -3.40 -0.86 -10.50
CA MET A 303 -1.96 -0.59 -10.60
C MET A 303 -1.68 0.89 -10.91
N LEU A 304 -2.51 1.55 -11.73
CA LEU A 304 -2.42 2.99 -11.94
C LEU A 304 -2.70 3.74 -10.62
N GLY A 305 -3.77 3.39 -9.91
CA GLY A 305 -4.11 3.95 -8.60
C GLY A 305 -2.96 3.83 -7.61
N ALA A 306 -2.33 2.65 -7.52
CA ALA A 306 -1.15 2.44 -6.68
C ALA A 306 0.03 3.37 -7.03
N ALA A 307 0.27 3.61 -8.32
CA ALA A 307 1.29 4.55 -8.78
C ALA A 307 0.95 6.00 -8.40
N LEU A 308 -0.30 6.42 -8.60
CA LEU A 308 -0.78 7.77 -8.25
C LEU A 308 -0.70 8.02 -6.74
N VAL A 309 -1.16 7.07 -5.93
CA VAL A 309 -1.11 7.16 -4.47
C VAL A 309 0.34 7.21 -3.98
N THR A 310 1.22 6.34 -4.48
CA THR A 310 2.61 6.29 -4.01
C THR A 310 3.40 7.55 -4.38
N ASP A 311 3.27 8.03 -5.63
CA ASP A 311 3.89 9.29 -6.05
C ASP A 311 3.41 10.46 -5.18
N THR A 312 2.10 10.56 -4.98
CA THR A 312 1.50 11.64 -4.20
C THR A 312 1.91 11.56 -2.73
N ALA A 313 1.91 10.36 -2.13
CA ALA A 313 2.35 10.14 -0.76
C ALA A 313 3.82 10.55 -0.58
N ARG A 314 4.70 10.16 -1.50
CA ARG A 314 6.11 10.58 -1.47
C ARG A 314 6.22 12.10 -1.47
N ARG A 315 5.54 12.78 -2.39
CA ARG A 315 5.61 14.24 -2.53
C ARG A 315 5.10 14.96 -1.27
N ILE A 316 3.98 14.50 -0.70
CA ILE A 316 3.43 15.03 0.56
C ILE A 316 4.43 14.84 1.71
N LEU A 317 4.96 13.63 1.89
CA LEU A 317 5.87 13.29 3.00
C LEU A 317 7.26 13.95 2.88
N LEU A 318 7.64 14.37 1.67
CA LEU A 318 8.81 15.20 1.40
C LEU A 318 8.55 16.71 1.55
N GLY A 319 7.32 17.11 1.87
CA GLY A 319 6.95 18.50 2.10
C GLY A 319 6.76 19.32 0.82
N GLU A 320 6.49 18.68 -0.32
CA GLU A 320 6.16 19.42 -1.54
C GLU A 320 4.82 20.18 -1.38
N PRO A 321 4.69 21.38 -2.00
CA PRO A 321 3.50 22.21 -1.89
C PRO A 321 2.38 21.68 -2.80
N LEU A 322 1.79 20.55 -2.40
CA LEU A 322 0.66 19.92 -3.07
C LEU A 322 -0.64 20.27 -2.32
N PRO A 323 -1.56 21.08 -2.88
CA PRO A 323 -2.84 21.37 -2.23
C PRO A 323 -3.79 20.17 -2.31
N SER A 324 -4.89 20.22 -1.56
CA SER A 324 -5.97 19.24 -1.72
C SER A 324 -6.65 19.37 -3.09
N GLY A 325 -7.21 18.27 -3.59
CA GLY A 325 -7.93 18.25 -4.84
C GLY A 325 -8.29 16.85 -5.32
N ARG A 326 -9.25 16.78 -6.25
CA ARG A 326 -9.53 15.56 -7.01
C ARG A 326 -8.88 15.69 -8.38
N HIS A 327 -8.03 14.73 -8.70
CA HIS A 327 -7.31 14.65 -9.96
C HIS A 327 -7.76 13.40 -10.72
N SER A 328 -7.67 13.43 -12.05
CA SER A 328 -8.00 12.28 -12.90
C SER A 328 -6.92 12.12 -13.95
N ILE A 329 -6.36 10.91 -14.01
CA ILE A 329 -5.43 10.46 -15.05
C ILE A 329 -6.17 9.39 -15.87
N ASP A 330 -7.12 9.84 -16.67
CA ASP A 330 -7.94 8.95 -17.50
C ASP A 330 -7.13 8.41 -18.70
N LEU A 331 -6.75 7.14 -18.62
CA LEU A 331 -5.97 6.46 -19.66
C LEU A 331 -6.68 6.41 -21.01
N GLU A 332 -8.01 6.34 -21.06
CA GLU A 332 -8.76 6.34 -22.33
C GLU A 332 -8.65 7.70 -23.02
N THR A 333 -8.66 8.77 -22.23
CA THR A 333 -8.47 10.14 -22.73
C THR A 333 -7.02 10.39 -23.14
N LEU A 334 -6.05 9.87 -22.38
CA LEU A 334 -4.62 10.06 -22.66
C LEU A 334 -4.10 9.19 -23.81
N VAL A 335 -4.70 8.02 -24.03
CA VAL A 335 -4.36 7.08 -25.10
C VAL A 335 -5.64 6.73 -25.88
N PRO A 336 -6.14 7.65 -26.73
CA PRO A 336 -7.43 7.48 -27.39
C PRO A 336 -7.39 6.40 -28.47
N ALA A 337 -8.49 5.65 -28.57
CA ALA A 337 -8.72 4.77 -29.71
C ALA A 337 -9.20 5.58 -30.93
N PRO A 338 -8.66 5.36 -32.15
CA PRO A 338 -9.02 6.14 -33.34
C PRO A 338 -10.47 5.98 -33.80
N ALA A 339 -11.16 4.93 -33.35
CA ALA A 339 -12.59 4.74 -33.50
C ALA A 339 -13.13 4.10 -32.23
N ALA A 340 -14.26 4.60 -31.72
CA ALA A 340 -14.99 3.93 -30.65
C ALA A 340 -15.41 2.55 -31.17
N VAL A 341 -14.74 1.49 -30.70
CA VAL A 341 -15.32 0.16 -30.81
C VAL A 341 -16.66 0.25 -30.06
N PRO A 342 -17.80 -0.09 -30.68
CA PRO A 342 -19.09 -0.03 -30.01
C PRO A 342 -18.95 -0.70 -28.65
N VAL A 343 -19.37 0.00 -27.58
CA VAL A 343 -19.35 -0.54 -26.22
C VAL A 343 -20.07 -1.87 -26.28
N ARG A 344 -19.31 -2.97 -26.19
CA ARG A 344 -19.90 -4.29 -26.09
C ARG A 344 -20.49 -4.35 -24.69
N HIS A 345 -21.76 -3.96 -24.56
CA HIS A 345 -22.51 -4.07 -23.31
C HIS A 345 -22.29 -5.48 -22.75
N GLY A 346 -21.90 -5.50 -21.48
CA GLY A 346 -21.21 -6.63 -20.87
C GLY A 346 -21.97 -7.94 -21.05
N ALA A 347 -21.33 -8.88 -21.75
CA ALA A 347 -21.61 -10.31 -21.73
C ALA A 347 -23.07 -10.67 -21.44
N GLY A 348 -23.95 -10.46 -22.44
CA GLY A 348 -25.20 -11.19 -22.50
C GLY A 348 -24.89 -12.69 -22.64
N ARG A 349 -24.90 -13.40 -21.53
CA ARG A 349 -25.13 -14.84 -21.47
C ARG A 349 -26.07 -15.13 -20.32
#